data_AF-A0A9E1EW64-F1
#
_entry.id   AF-A0A9E1EW64-F1
#
_cell.length_a   1.000
_cell.length_b   1.000
_cell.length_c   1.000
_cell.angle_alpha   90.00
_cell.angle_beta   90.00
_cell.angle_gamma   90.00
#
_symmetry.space_group_name_H-M   'P 1'
#
loop_
_entity.id
_entity.type
_entity.pdbx_description
1 polymer ?
#
loop_
_entity_poly.entity_id
_entity_poly.type
_entity_poly.pdbx_seq_one_letter_code
_entity_poly.pdbx_strand_id
1 'polypeptide(L)'
;MNKKQLIACLMTVFMLNAVCSGCSDNKTPSQNHSSATDSLEESSNMESTAELSSSPADMITSSESTLSAGEPSKRTSSAASKVSSKANALSSQGTSSSSQKTGYISKANTKVEPTRTLTQIKSMLSSDAMKCDSYDLKKYTTPYWNGNIVYNESLNFIKDPKTGESSAPLLYNAAEILSVKNSKLNITYEEGIDYTYANGKITLTKNSRIHTFQYGDIYFNSGHDNNRWALKSGLGYKYTLFYEGTYFHENQIAVTYLHSEPWTGFKPDYEGDNLPNVINKLKKGENVKIVYYGDSITKGGNASGMFGVAPNMPIWAEMVTQRLKQAYPKANITMYNPAENATDSTQGLKDCKVKVANQKPDLVIMGYGMNDGTNSKLTPAAYQSNIKMIREMVRALYSKQTDFILIATTLPNPEIKLGDASYQAEYESVLYELEQKGTLGGEGGTIVANMTKTHQELLKKKRFFDMTANNVNHPNDFLVRAQAQNVLSLLIENYQ
;
A
#
# COMPACT_ATOMS: atom_id res chain seq x y z
N MET A 1 15.59 19.77 1.61
CA MET A 1 14.64 19.34 2.67
C MET A 1 15.47 18.75 3.81
N ASN A 2 15.40 19.32 5.01
CA ASN A 2 16.26 18.93 6.15
C ASN A 2 15.59 17.77 6.94
N LYS A 3 16.38 16.80 7.41
CA LYS A 3 15.99 15.61 8.20
C LYS A 3 14.96 15.87 9.32
N LYS A 4 14.93 17.09 9.88
CA LYS A 4 13.97 17.50 10.92
C LYS A 4 12.52 17.60 10.43
N GLN A 5 12.27 17.91 9.15
CA GLN A 5 10.90 18.00 8.61
C GLN A 5 10.27 16.62 8.36
N LEU A 6 11.08 15.61 8.01
CA LEU A 6 10.62 14.24 7.83
C LEU A 6 10.11 13.65 9.16
N ILE A 7 10.86 13.88 10.25
CA ILE A 7 10.49 13.41 11.60
C ILE A 7 9.29 14.19 12.16
N ALA A 8 9.18 15.50 11.88
CA ALA A 8 8.09 16.33 12.38
C ALA A 8 6.74 16.07 11.70
N CYS A 9 6.69 15.80 10.39
CA CYS A 9 5.44 15.42 9.72
C CYS A 9 4.89 14.06 10.20
N LEU A 10 5.78 13.13 10.59
CA LEU A 10 5.39 11.80 11.07
C LEU A 10 4.94 11.80 12.54
N MET A 11 5.43 12.72 13.38
CA MET A 11 5.09 12.79 14.81
C MET A 11 3.75 13.50 15.08
N THR A 12 3.40 14.53 14.31
CA THR A 12 2.23 15.38 14.60
C THR A 12 0.88 14.67 14.37
N VAL A 13 0.85 13.62 13.54
CA VAL A 13 -0.36 12.80 13.32
C VAL A 13 -0.63 11.83 14.49
N PHE A 14 0.37 11.55 15.34
CA PHE A 14 0.21 10.60 16.46
C PHE A 14 -0.27 11.22 17.78
N MET A 15 -0.19 12.55 17.96
CA MET A 15 -0.59 13.17 19.23
C MET A 15 -2.09 13.44 19.38
N LEU A 16 -2.90 13.35 18.32
CA LEU A 16 -4.35 13.54 18.44
C LEU A 16 -5.16 12.26 18.75
N ASN A 17 -4.56 11.07 18.67
CA ASN A 17 -5.27 9.79 18.90
C ASN A 17 -4.76 9.00 20.12
N ALA A 18 -3.90 9.58 20.95
CA ALA A 18 -3.38 8.95 22.17
C ALA A 18 -4.11 9.40 23.45
N VAL A 19 -5.33 9.94 23.34
CA VAL A 19 -6.21 10.24 24.48
C VAL A 19 -7.54 9.52 24.28
N CYS A 20 -7.52 8.19 24.45
CA CYS A 20 -8.67 7.35 24.82
C CYS A 20 -8.26 5.87 24.90
N SER A 21 -7.30 5.53 25.76
CA SER A 21 -7.15 4.16 26.29
C SER A 21 -6.39 4.20 27.62
N GLY A 22 -6.99 4.80 28.64
CA GLY A 22 -6.49 4.75 30.01
C GLY A 22 -7.07 3.54 30.77
N CYS A 23 -6.16 2.66 31.19
CA CYS A 23 -6.19 1.67 32.27
C CYS A 23 -7.55 1.23 32.88
N SER A 24 -7.76 -0.08 32.93
CA SER A 24 -8.20 -0.72 34.18
C SER A 24 -7.80 -2.19 34.21
N ASP A 25 -6.89 -2.51 35.14
CA ASP A 25 -6.82 -3.82 35.78
C ASP A 25 -8.18 -4.11 36.42
N ASN A 26 -8.70 -5.34 36.28
CA ASN A 26 -9.58 -5.85 37.32
C ASN A 26 -9.54 -7.37 37.46
N LYS A 27 -9.21 -7.76 38.68
CA LYS A 27 -9.49 -9.06 39.29
C LYS A 27 -11.00 -9.22 39.50
N THR A 28 -11.42 -10.47 39.51
CA THR A 28 -12.75 -11.03 39.81
C THR A 28 -13.52 -10.36 40.96
N PRO A 29 -14.87 -10.26 40.89
CA PRO A 29 -15.70 -9.73 41.98
C PRO A 29 -16.29 -10.83 42.89
N SER A 30 -16.38 -10.51 44.18
CA SER A 30 -17.28 -11.16 45.15
C SER A 30 -18.29 -10.15 45.69
N GLN A 31 -19.51 -10.61 45.90
CA GLN A 31 -20.72 -9.86 46.29
C GLN A 31 -20.64 -9.17 47.66
N ASN A 32 -21.32 -8.03 47.83
CA ASN A 32 -22.40 -7.83 48.82
C ASN A 32 -22.99 -6.39 48.87
N HIS A 33 -24.33 -6.36 48.77
CA HIS A 33 -25.39 -5.50 49.35
C HIS A 33 -25.23 -4.03 49.84
N SER A 34 -26.31 -3.28 49.49
CA SER A 34 -26.99 -2.15 50.19
C SER A 34 -26.32 -0.77 50.14
N SER A 35 -26.97 0.40 50.16
CA SER A 35 -28.37 0.89 50.07
C SER A 35 -28.31 2.43 50.15
N ALA A 36 -29.37 3.12 49.67
CA ALA A 36 -29.84 4.47 50.08
C ALA A 36 -29.08 5.71 49.55
N THR A 37 -29.69 6.50 48.64
CA THR A 37 -30.40 7.81 48.83
C THR A 37 -29.48 9.01 49.08
N ASP A 38 -29.45 9.99 48.16
CA ASP A 38 -30.15 11.29 48.30
C ASP A 38 -29.81 12.29 47.17
N SER A 39 -30.78 13.17 46.96
CA SER A 39 -30.97 14.21 45.93
C SER A 39 -30.38 15.59 46.28
N LEU A 40 -30.41 16.51 45.29
CA LEU A 40 -30.55 18.00 45.29
C LEU A 40 -29.56 18.62 44.26
N GLU A 41 -30.01 19.28 43.17
CA GLU A 41 -30.49 20.69 43.03
C GLU A 41 -29.41 21.72 43.49
N GLU A 42 -29.09 22.86 42.84
CA GLU A 42 -29.75 23.73 41.86
C GLU A 42 -28.78 24.85 41.39
N SER A 43 -29.04 25.45 40.21
CA SER A 43 -28.86 26.88 39.84
C SER A 43 -27.45 27.53 39.77
N SER A 44 -27.15 28.67 39.13
CA SER A 44 -27.60 29.44 37.95
C SER A 44 -26.73 30.72 37.84
N ASN A 45 -26.72 31.36 36.66
CA ASN A 45 -26.51 32.82 36.36
C ASN A 45 -25.09 33.45 36.36
N MET A 46 -24.64 33.98 35.20
CA MET A 46 -24.67 35.39 34.68
C MET A 46 -23.35 36.12 35.00
N GLU A 47 -22.75 37.08 34.28
CA GLU A 47 -23.03 38.01 33.15
C GLU A 47 -21.62 38.48 32.66
N SER A 48 -21.34 38.68 31.37
CA SER A 48 -21.42 39.92 30.55
C SER A 48 -20.46 41.09 30.90
N THR A 49 -19.70 41.54 29.88
CA THR A 49 -19.44 42.95 29.44
C THR A 49 -18.44 42.87 28.26
N ALA A 50 -18.78 43.25 27.01
CA ALA A 50 -18.86 44.60 26.40
C ALA A 50 -17.52 45.37 26.54
N GLU A 51 -16.93 46.08 25.58
CA GLU A 51 -17.21 46.55 24.20
C GLU A 51 -15.89 47.24 23.74
N LEU A 52 -15.66 47.42 22.43
CA LEU A 52 -15.45 48.75 21.81
C LEU A 52 -14.92 48.66 20.38
N SER A 53 -15.59 49.45 19.54
CA SER A 53 -15.43 49.68 18.12
C SER A 53 -14.41 50.80 17.82
N SER A 54 -13.90 50.84 16.60
CA SER A 54 -14.06 51.98 15.67
C SER A 54 -13.02 51.93 14.53
N SER A 55 -13.51 52.22 13.31
CA SER A 55 -12.75 52.67 12.14
C SER A 55 -13.12 54.12 11.88
N PRO A 56 -12.29 54.89 11.16
CA PRO A 56 -12.81 55.56 9.97
C PRO A 56 -11.84 55.65 8.78
N ALA A 57 -12.39 56.13 7.67
CA ALA A 57 -11.90 56.15 6.28
C ALA A 57 -11.17 57.44 5.84
N ASP A 58 -10.52 57.33 4.66
CA ASP A 58 -10.23 58.29 3.56
C ASP A 58 -9.73 59.73 3.77
N MET A 59 -8.63 60.12 3.08
CA MET A 59 -8.58 61.11 1.96
C MET A 59 -7.17 61.67 1.59
N ILE A 60 -6.86 61.63 0.27
CA ILE A 60 -6.24 62.64 -0.67
C ILE A 60 -4.88 63.32 -0.32
N THR A 61 -3.81 63.25 -1.14
CA THR A 61 -3.36 64.23 -2.21
C THR A 61 -1.97 63.80 -2.70
N SER A 62 -1.72 63.46 -3.98
CA SER A 62 -1.41 64.26 -5.20
C SER A 62 -0.01 64.92 -5.29
N SER A 63 0.82 64.45 -6.24
CA SER A 63 1.60 65.22 -7.26
C SER A 63 2.60 64.25 -7.93
N GLU A 64 2.39 63.80 -9.16
CA GLU A 64 2.67 64.41 -10.47
C GLU A 64 4.13 64.85 -10.73
N SER A 65 4.79 64.16 -11.67
CA SER A 65 5.48 64.72 -12.86
C SER A 65 6.07 63.55 -13.67
N THR A 66 5.44 63.18 -14.81
CA THR A 66 5.78 63.60 -16.18
C THR A 66 7.11 63.01 -16.69
N LEU A 67 7.29 62.49 -17.90
CA LEU A 67 6.54 62.54 -19.17
C LEU A 67 7.19 61.55 -20.15
N SER A 68 6.36 60.94 -21.02
CA SER A 68 6.52 60.83 -22.49
C SER A 68 7.74 60.10 -23.09
N ALA A 69 7.67 59.34 -24.17
CA ALA A 69 6.62 58.80 -25.06
C ALA A 69 7.37 58.00 -26.15
N GLY A 70 6.66 57.18 -26.91
CA GLY A 70 7.07 56.89 -28.29
C GLY A 70 6.99 55.43 -28.73
N GLU A 71 5.80 54.93 -28.98
CA GLU A 71 5.53 54.09 -30.17
C GLU A 71 5.36 55.05 -31.39
N PRO A 72 5.51 54.65 -32.67
CA PRO A 72 4.85 53.46 -33.25
C PRO A 72 5.50 52.78 -34.48
N SER A 73 4.94 51.62 -34.88
CA SER A 73 4.31 51.42 -36.19
C SER A 73 4.55 50.05 -36.85
N LYS A 74 3.48 49.64 -37.53
CA LYS A 74 3.23 48.40 -38.27
C LYS A 74 4.13 48.22 -39.50
N ARG A 75 4.43 46.97 -39.87
CA ARG A 75 4.43 46.51 -41.27
C ARG A 75 4.05 45.04 -41.40
N THR A 76 3.30 44.78 -42.46
CA THR A 76 2.64 43.54 -42.87
C THR A 76 3.46 42.73 -43.86
N SER A 77 3.13 41.43 -43.93
CA SER A 77 2.94 40.58 -45.11
C SER A 77 3.94 39.46 -45.47
N SER A 78 3.33 38.26 -45.60
CA SER A 78 3.54 37.16 -46.57
C SER A 78 4.81 36.31 -46.51
N ALA A 79 4.64 35.00 -46.25
CA ALA A 79 4.49 33.97 -47.30
C ALA A 79 4.68 32.56 -46.70
N ALA A 80 3.93 31.61 -47.23
CA ALA A 80 3.80 30.23 -46.77
C ALA A 80 4.96 29.32 -47.19
N SER A 81 5.28 28.31 -46.38
CA SER A 81 5.68 26.99 -46.87
C SER A 81 5.35 25.91 -45.83
N LYS A 82 4.82 24.79 -46.35
CA LYS A 82 4.33 23.62 -45.64
C LYS A 82 5.47 22.64 -45.31
N VAL A 83 5.16 21.74 -44.37
CA VAL A 83 5.52 20.30 -44.31
C VAL A 83 6.53 19.83 -43.23
N SER A 84 5.99 18.97 -42.37
CA SER A 84 6.58 17.86 -41.59
C SER A 84 7.36 18.16 -40.30
N SER A 85 6.66 18.07 -39.17
CA SER A 85 7.24 17.66 -37.90
C SER A 85 7.32 16.13 -37.85
N LYS A 86 8.49 15.58 -38.19
CA LYS A 86 8.86 14.22 -37.80
C LYS A 86 9.09 14.21 -36.29
N ALA A 87 8.30 13.39 -35.58
CA ALA A 87 8.59 13.01 -34.22
C ALA A 87 9.89 12.19 -34.20
N ASN A 88 10.93 12.74 -33.58
CA ASN A 88 12.15 12.00 -33.27
C ASN A 88 11.85 11.04 -32.11
N ALA A 89 11.60 9.79 -32.45
CA ALA A 89 11.86 8.66 -31.58
C ALA A 89 13.39 8.57 -31.39
N LEU A 90 13.89 8.91 -30.21
CA LEU A 90 15.24 8.56 -29.83
C LEU A 90 15.27 7.06 -29.51
N SER A 91 15.75 6.30 -30.48
CA SER A 91 16.32 4.98 -30.31
C SER A 91 17.56 5.07 -29.42
N SER A 92 17.48 4.59 -28.17
CA SER A 92 18.69 4.18 -27.47
C SER A 92 19.11 2.83 -28.05
N GLN A 93 20.27 2.83 -28.71
CA GLN A 93 20.96 1.63 -29.16
C GLN A 93 21.15 0.70 -27.97
N GLY A 94 20.57 -0.50 -28.09
CA GLY A 94 20.84 -1.61 -27.21
C GLY A 94 22.30 -2.02 -27.36
N THR A 95 23.10 -1.74 -26.35
CA THR A 95 24.22 -2.61 -26.02
C THR A 95 23.62 -3.90 -25.50
N SER A 96 23.74 -4.95 -26.30
CA SER A 96 23.44 -6.32 -25.92
C SER A 96 24.38 -6.73 -24.77
N SER A 97 23.95 -6.48 -23.53
CA SER A 97 24.44 -7.29 -22.42
C SER A 97 23.74 -8.63 -22.52
N SER A 98 24.54 -9.67 -22.66
CA SER A 98 24.11 -11.05 -22.58
C SER A 98 23.22 -11.24 -21.35
N SER A 99 22.04 -11.80 -21.58
CA SER A 99 21.19 -12.35 -20.54
C SER A 99 21.95 -13.48 -19.83
N GLN A 100 22.72 -13.12 -18.80
CA GLN A 100 23.10 -14.08 -17.79
C GLN A 100 21.81 -14.59 -17.16
N LYS A 101 21.48 -15.87 -17.42
CA LYS A 101 20.54 -16.62 -16.59
C LYS A 101 21.11 -16.60 -15.16
N THR A 102 20.68 -15.65 -14.34
CA THR A 102 20.97 -15.66 -12.92
C THR A 102 20.12 -16.76 -12.30
N GLY A 103 20.79 -17.84 -11.86
CA GLY A 103 20.16 -19.00 -11.23
C GLY A 103 19.75 -18.69 -9.80
N TYR A 104 18.73 -17.86 -9.61
CA TYR A 104 18.09 -17.67 -8.31
C TYR A 104 17.35 -18.95 -7.89
N ILE A 105 17.21 -19.15 -6.58
CA ILE A 105 16.62 -20.36 -6.01
C ILE A 105 15.10 -20.28 -6.13
N SER A 106 14.52 -19.14 -5.76
CA SER A 106 13.07 -18.95 -5.86
C SER A 106 12.66 -18.85 -7.33
N LYS A 107 11.55 -19.51 -7.65
CA LYS A 107 11.03 -19.58 -9.01
C LYS A 107 9.73 -18.80 -9.12
N ALA A 108 9.57 -18.13 -10.26
CA ALA A 108 8.24 -17.72 -10.67
C ALA A 108 7.46 -18.95 -11.12
N ASN A 109 6.21 -19.06 -10.69
CA ASN A 109 5.33 -20.12 -11.18
C ASN A 109 4.96 -19.80 -12.65
N THR A 110 5.31 -20.69 -13.57
CA THR A 110 5.10 -20.52 -15.02
C THR A 110 3.81 -21.15 -15.53
N LYS A 111 3.05 -21.84 -14.66
CA LYS A 111 1.81 -22.51 -15.05
C LYS A 111 0.74 -21.46 -15.34
N VAL A 112 0.26 -21.40 -16.57
CA VAL A 112 -0.84 -20.52 -16.96
C VAL A 112 -2.15 -21.29 -16.85
N GLU A 113 -3.15 -20.71 -16.20
CA GLU A 113 -4.50 -21.28 -16.17
C GLU A 113 -5.15 -21.24 -17.57
N PRO A 114 -6.05 -22.18 -17.90
CA PRO A 114 -6.80 -22.08 -19.14
C PRO A 114 -7.78 -20.90 -19.09
N THR A 115 -8.05 -20.31 -20.26
CA THR A 115 -9.21 -19.43 -20.41
C THR A 115 -10.50 -20.20 -20.19
N ARG A 116 -11.44 -19.62 -19.44
CA ARG A 116 -12.74 -20.23 -19.15
C ARG A 116 -13.87 -19.31 -19.62
N THR A 117 -14.94 -19.88 -20.12
CA THR A 117 -16.17 -19.14 -20.44
C THR A 117 -16.91 -18.76 -19.15
N LEU A 118 -17.76 -17.73 -19.21
CA LEU A 118 -18.56 -17.31 -18.04
C LEU A 118 -19.41 -18.46 -17.48
N THR A 119 -20.01 -19.28 -18.35
CA THR A 119 -20.79 -20.45 -17.95
C THR A 119 -19.94 -21.47 -17.18
N GLN A 120 -18.73 -21.76 -17.66
CA GLN A 120 -17.80 -22.65 -16.95
C GLN A 120 -17.41 -22.06 -15.58
N ILE A 121 -17.07 -20.78 -15.53
CA ILE A 121 -16.71 -20.10 -14.27
C ILE A 121 -17.85 -20.22 -13.25
N LYS A 122 -19.08 -19.88 -13.64
CA LYS A 122 -20.25 -19.98 -12.76
C LYS A 122 -20.53 -21.40 -12.29
N SER A 123 -20.30 -22.41 -13.14
CA SER A 123 -20.49 -23.81 -12.73
C SER A 123 -19.48 -24.30 -11.69
N MET A 124 -18.32 -23.63 -11.58
CA MET A 124 -17.25 -23.97 -10.63
C MET A 124 -17.34 -23.21 -9.30
N LEU A 125 -18.14 -22.14 -9.23
CA LEU A 125 -18.26 -21.28 -8.06
C LEU A 125 -19.60 -21.47 -7.38
N SER A 126 -19.59 -21.58 -6.05
CA SER A 126 -20.83 -21.53 -5.27
C SER A 126 -21.39 -20.12 -5.24
N SER A 127 -22.69 -20.00 -4.94
CA SER A 127 -23.35 -18.70 -4.73
C SER A 127 -22.65 -17.85 -3.67
N ASP A 128 -22.12 -18.46 -2.60
CA ASP A 128 -21.40 -17.77 -1.53
C ASP A 128 -20.00 -17.34 -1.95
N ALA A 129 -19.36 -18.09 -2.84
CA ALA A 129 -18.09 -17.69 -3.44
C ALA A 129 -18.26 -16.46 -4.32
N MET A 130 -19.43 -16.25 -4.94
CA MET A 130 -19.69 -15.06 -5.78
C MET A 130 -20.09 -13.80 -4.99
N LYS A 131 -20.00 -13.81 -3.64
CA LYS A 131 -20.33 -12.67 -2.78
C LYS A 131 -19.15 -12.25 -1.91
N CYS A 132 -19.01 -10.97 -1.63
CA CYS A 132 -17.95 -10.46 -0.74
C CYS A 132 -18.40 -9.22 0.04
N ASP A 133 -19.48 -9.40 0.81
CA ASP A 133 -20.19 -8.29 1.48
C ASP A 133 -19.57 -7.88 2.83
N SER A 134 -18.57 -8.63 3.29
CA SER A 134 -17.80 -8.38 4.52
C SER A 134 -16.36 -8.86 4.33
N TYR A 135 -15.48 -8.49 5.25
CA TYR A 135 -14.16 -9.12 5.32
C TYR A 135 -14.30 -10.65 5.45
N ASP A 136 -13.56 -11.36 4.61
CA ASP A 136 -13.43 -12.81 4.62
C ASP A 136 -11.96 -13.14 4.36
N LEU A 137 -11.30 -13.75 5.34
CA LEU A 137 -9.87 -14.04 5.27
C LEU A 137 -9.51 -14.88 4.03
N LYS A 138 -10.31 -15.89 3.68
CA LYS A 138 -10.00 -16.78 2.55
C LYS A 138 -10.17 -16.06 1.22
N LYS A 139 -11.23 -15.28 1.05
CA LYS A 139 -11.47 -14.46 -0.17
C LYS A 139 -10.41 -13.37 -0.32
N TYR A 140 -10.07 -12.69 0.76
CA TYR A 140 -9.10 -11.59 0.75
C TYR A 140 -7.67 -12.09 0.49
N THR A 141 -7.35 -13.29 0.96
CA THR A 141 -6.05 -13.92 0.71
C THR A 141 -6.02 -14.74 -0.59
N THR A 142 -7.13 -14.90 -1.32
CA THR A 142 -7.11 -15.56 -2.64
C THR A 142 -6.16 -14.81 -3.59
N PRO A 143 -5.11 -15.46 -4.15
CA PRO A 143 -4.13 -14.78 -4.99
C PRO A 143 -4.75 -14.13 -6.22
N TYR A 144 -4.33 -12.91 -6.56
CA TYR A 144 -4.80 -12.23 -7.77
C TYR A 144 -4.45 -12.96 -9.06
N TRP A 145 -3.43 -13.80 -9.03
CA TRP A 145 -2.97 -14.59 -10.17
C TRP A 145 -3.59 -15.99 -10.25
N ASN A 146 -4.67 -16.24 -9.50
CA ASN A 146 -5.32 -17.54 -9.44
C ASN A 146 -6.86 -17.44 -9.50
N GLY A 147 -7.48 -18.39 -10.20
CA GLY A 147 -8.93 -18.46 -10.36
C GLY A 147 -9.50 -17.42 -11.33
N ASN A 148 -10.80 -17.20 -11.22
CA ASN A 148 -11.58 -16.38 -12.16
C ASN A 148 -12.46 -15.34 -11.46
N ILE A 149 -12.15 -15.00 -10.20
CA ILE A 149 -12.87 -14.02 -9.40
C ILE A 149 -11.90 -13.09 -8.70
N VAL A 150 -12.15 -11.79 -8.83
CA VAL A 150 -11.46 -10.76 -8.03
C VAL A 150 -12.45 -10.22 -7.03
N TYR A 151 -12.09 -10.33 -5.75
CA TYR A 151 -12.88 -9.82 -4.64
C TYR A 151 -12.48 -8.40 -4.30
N ASN A 152 -13.47 -7.52 -4.11
CA ASN A 152 -13.33 -6.17 -3.51
C ASN A 152 -12.07 -5.43 -3.99
N GLU A 153 -11.90 -5.34 -5.31
CA GLU A 153 -10.86 -4.54 -5.93
C GLU A 153 -11.10 -3.05 -5.69
N SER A 154 -10.09 -2.36 -5.17
CA SER A 154 -10.17 -0.93 -4.88
C SER A 154 -10.05 -0.08 -6.15
N LEU A 155 -10.90 0.94 -6.25
CA LEU A 155 -10.81 2.00 -7.27
C LEU A 155 -11.06 3.37 -6.64
N ASN A 156 -10.40 4.38 -7.20
CA ASN A 156 -10.66 5.80 -6.96
C ASN A 156 -11.05 6.49 -8.27
N PHE A 157 -11.74 7.63 -8.21
CA PHE A 157 -12.12 8.36 -9.41
C PHE A 157 -11.60 9.80 -9.37
N ILE A 158 -10.80 10.15 -10.38
CA ILE A 158 -10.34 11.51 -10.61
C ILE A 158 -11.01 11.98 -11.90
N LYS A 159 -11.62 13.17 -11.86
CA LYS A 159 -12.20 13.78 -13.06
C LYS A 159 -11.08 14.17 -14.03
N ASP A 160 -11.10 13.60 -15.23
CA ASP A 160 -10.19 13.96 -16.30
C ASP A 160 -10.45 15.41 -16.72
N PRO A 161 -9.46 16.31 -16.65
CA PRO A 161 -9.65 17.71 -16.98
C PRO A 161 -9.87 17.98 -18.48
N LYS A 162 -9.53 17.03 -19.36
CA LYS A 162 -9.70 17.14 -20.81
C LYS A 162 -11.05 16.63 -21.27
N THR A 163 -11.46 15.45 -20.80
CA THR A 163 -12.71 14.82 -21.24
C THR A 163 -13.88 15.12 -20.30
N GLY A 164 -13.60 15.48 -19.05
CA GLY A 164 -14.60 15.62 -17.99
C GLY A 164 -15.08 14.27 -17.43
N GLU A 165 -14.58 13.15 -17.95
CA GLU A 165 -14.97 11.81 -17.52
C GLU A 165 -14.24 11.37 -16.25
N SER A 166 -14.89 10.51 -15.47
CA SER A 166 -14.32 9.89 -14.28
C SER A 166 -14.33 8.38 -14.48
N SER A 167 -13.17 7.83 -14.84
CA SER A 167 -13.02 6.39 -15.11
C SER A 167 -11.82 5.78 -14.40
N ALA A 168 -11.91 4.49 -14.12
CA ALA A 168 -10.88 3.71 -13.42
C ALA A 168 -10.76 2.30 -14.02
N PRO A 169 -9.54 1.81 -14.30
CA PRO A 169 -9.34 0.47 -14.83
C PRO A 169 -9.39 -0.62 -13.75
N LEU A 170 -10.04 -1.73 -14.06
CA LEU A 170 -9.95 -2.98 -13.31
C LEU A 170 -8.66 -3.72 -13.64
N LEU A 171 -8.24 -4.62 -12.74
CA LEU A 171 -7.06 -5.47 -12.93
C LEU A 171 -7.21 -6.38 -14.15
N TYR A 172 -8.39 -7.00 -14.29
CA TYR A 172 -8.76 -7.81 -15.46
C TYR A 172 -9.95 -7.20 -16.18
N ASN A 173 -10.11 -7.58 -17.44
CA ASN A 173 -11.39 -7.43 -18.12
C ASN A 173 -12.43 -8.32 -17.44
N ALA A 174 -13.36 -7.70 -16.72
CA ALA A 174 -14.50 -8.39 -16.15
C ALA A 174 -15.37 -9.00 -17.26
N ALA A 175 -15.67 -10.29 -17.10
CA ALA A 175 -16.73 -10.98 -17.83
C ALA A 175 -18.11 -10.67 -17.24
N GLU A 176 -18.17 -10.39 -15.94
CA GLU A 176 -19.39 -9.98 -15.24
C GLU A 176 -19.03 -9.24 -13.95
N ILE A 177 -19.64 -8.08 -13.73
CA ILE A 177 -19.57 -7.36 -12.45
C ILE A 177 -20.59 -7.97 -11.49
N LEU A 178 -20.12 -8.44 -10.33
CA LEU A 178 -20.98 -9.06 -9.32
C LEU A 178 -21.47 -8.03 -8.30
N SER A 179 -20.61 -7.07 -7.92
CA SER A 179 -20.99 -5.97 -7.03
C SER A 179 -20.04 -4.79 -7.15
N VAL A 180 -20.57 -3.58 -7.02
CA VAL A 180 -19.80 -2.35 -6.79
C VAL A 180 -20.29 -1.71 -5.50
N LYS A 181 -19.40 -1.53 -4.53
CA LYS A 181 -19.74 -1.00 -3.20
C LYS A 181 -18.80 0.11 -2.77
N ASN A 182 -19.15 0.88 -1.75
CA ASN A 182 -18.15 1.70 -1.08
C ASN A 182 -17.13 0.81 -0.36
N SER A 183 -15.98 1.37 0.01
CA SER A 183 -14.91 0.64 0.72
C SER A 183 -15.36 0.00 2.04
N LYS A 184 -16.35 0.59 2.72
CA LYS A 184 -16.98 0.06 3.94
C LYS A 184 -17.93 -1.12 3.70
N LEU A 185 -18.21 -1.46 2.44
CA LEU A 185 -19.08 -2.54 1.97
C LEU A 185 -20.56 -2.43 2.37
N ASN A 186 -21.01 -1.25 2.81
CA ASN A 186 -22.37 -1.02 3.30
C ASN A 186 -23.27 -0.20 2.35
N ILE A 187 -22.70 0.42 1.32
CA ILE A 187 -23.44 1.07 0.23
C ILE A 187 -23.16 0.31 -1.05
N THR A 188 -24.21 -0.08 -1.78
CA THR A 188 -24.11 -0.70 -3.10
C THR A 188 -24.48 0.31 -4.18
N TYR A 189 -23.67 0.36 -5.23
CA TYR A 189 -23.84 1.21 -6.39
C TYR A 189 -24.38 0.39 -7.57
N GLU A 190 -25.20 1.02 -8.40
CA GLU A 190 -25.98 0.35 -9.44
C GLU A 190 -25.47 0.71 -10.84
N GLU A 191 -25.32 -0.28 -11.71
CA GLU A 191 -24.96 -0.06 -13.10
C GLU A 191 -26.08 0.69 -13.84
N GLY A 192 -25.71 1.62 -14.73
CA GLY A 192 -26.62 2.54 -15.43
C GLY A 192 -27.06 3.74 -14.60
N ILE A 193 -26.98 3.67 -13.26
CA ILE A 193 -27.27 4.79 -12.36
C ILE A 193 -25.98 5.42 -11.85
N ASP A 194 -25.12 4.67 -11.18
CA ASP A 194 -23.87 5.19 -10.60
C ASP A 194 -22.68 5.04 -11.53
N TYR A 195 -22.63 3.94 -12.29
CA TYR A 195 -21.53 3.66 -13.18
C TYR A 195 -21.98 2.89 -14.43
N THR A 196 -21.11 2.81 -15.42
CA THR A 196 -21.18 1.87 -16.54
C THR A 196 -19.88 1.11 -16.63
N TYR A 197 -19.92 -0.14 -17.06
CA TYR A 197 -18.71 -0.91 -17.32
C TYR A 197 -18.49 -1.13 -18.83
N ALA A 198 -17.30 -0.78 -19.33
CA ALA A 198 -16.90 -1.09 -20.70
C ALA A 198 -15.37 -1.18 -20.82
N ASN A 199 -14.88 -2.14 -21.62
CA ASN A 199 -13.45 -2.27 -21.97
C ASN A 199 -12.50 -2.27 -20.75
N GLY A 200 -12.84 -3.02 -19.71
CA GLY A 200 -12.02 -3.14 -18.50
C GLY A 200 -12.07 -1.90 -17.59
N LYS A 201 -12.96 -0.94 -17.84
CA LYS A 201 -13.09 0.29 -17.04
C LYS A 201 -14.48 0.46 -16.47
N ILE A 202 -14.52 0.93 -15.22
CA ILE A 202 -15.71 1.51 -14.60
C ILE A 202 -15.68 3.00 -14.91
N THR A 203 -16.77 3.54 -15.45
CA THR A 203 -16.96 4.98 -15.72
C THR A 203 -18.17 5.47 -14.95
N LEU A 204 -18.02 6.56 -14.20
CA LEU A 204 -19.12 7.13 -13.43
C LEU A 204 -20.11 7.86 -14.33
N THR A 205 -21.41 7.72 -14.05
CA THR A 205 -22.43 8.50 -14.75
C THR A 205 -22.53 9.90 -14.17
N LYS A 206 -23.27 10.79 -14.86
CA LYS A 206 -23.63 12.12 -14.35
C LYS A 206 -24.43 12.12 -13.04
N ASN A 207 -25.12 11.02 -12.73
CA ASN A 207 -25.99 10.87 -11.56
C ASN A 207 -25.31 10.04 -10.45
N SER A 208 -24.00 9.78 -10.58
CA SER A 208 -23.29 8.91 -9.67
C SER A 208 -23.27 9.41 -8.23
N ARG A 209 -23.51 8.50 -7.29
CA ARG A 209 -23.31 8.72 -5.86
C ARG A 209 -21.85 8.48 -5.44
N ILE A 210 -21.02 7.92 -6.33
CA ILE A 210 -19.61 7.63 -6.06
C ILE A 210 -18.80 8.93 -6.02
N HIS A 211 -17.95 9.07 -5.00
CA HIS A 211 -17.08 10.23 -4.88
C HIS A 211 -16.14 10.36 -6.08
N THR A 212 -15.97 11.60 -6.54
CA THR A 212 -15.03 11.96 -7.60
C THR A 212 -14.13 13.08 -7.12
N PHE A 213 -12.83 12.82 -7.05
CA PHE A 213 -11.82 13.84 -6.85
C PHE A 213 -11.76 14.77 -8.06
N GLN A 214 -11.76 16.08 -7.84
CA GLN A 214 -11.40 16.99 -8.92
C GLN A 214 -9.89 16.93 -9.13
N TYR A 215 -9.45 17.08 -10.38
CA TYR A 215 -8.02 17.07 -10.69
C TYR A 215 -7.23 18.11 -9.87
N GLY A 216 -7.82 19.29 -9.65
CA GLY A 216 -7.24 20.36 -8.82
C GLY A 216 -7.18 20.06 -7.32
N ASP A 217 -7.91 19.06 -6.83
CA ASP A 217 -7.83 18.60 -5.44
C ASP A 217 -6.70 17.57 -5.25
N ILE A 218 -6.13 17.07 -6.34
CA ILE A 218 -5.01 16.12 -6.33
C ILE A 218 -3.69 16.80 -6.68
N TYR A 219 -3.71 17.81 -7.55
CA TYR A 219 -2.50 18.44 -8.09
C TYR A 219 -2.48 19.96 -7.85
N PHE A 220 -1.40 20.46 -7.22
CA PHE A 220 -1.31 21.83 -6.73
C PHE A 220 -0.05 22.56 -7.20
N ASN A 221 -0.16 23.89 -7.37
CA ASN A 221 0.97 24.78 -7.71
C ASN A 221 1.46 25.65 -6.53
N SER A 222 0.62 25.84 -5.52
CA SER A 222 0.88 26.63 -4.33
C SER A 222 0.41 25.87 -3.08
N GLY A 223 0.74 26.39 -1.90
CA GLY A 223 0.44 25.79 -0.60
C GLY A 223 1.42 24.67 -0.25
N HIS A 224 2.16 24.85 0.83
CA HIS A 224 2.95 23.81 1.46
C HIS A 224 2.35 23.58 2.84
N ASP A 225 1.26 22.82 2.89
CA ASP A 225 0.69 22.31 4.14
C ASP A 225 1.08 20.84 4.33
N ASN A 226 0.66 20.24 5.45
CA ASN A 226 1.05 18.88 5.81
C ASN A 226 0.41 17.80 4.92
N ASN A 227 -0.51 18.16 4.02
CA ASN A 227 -1.28 17.22 3.19
C ASN A 227 -0.86 17.29 1.71
N ARG A 228 0.34 17.81 1.45
CA ARG A 228 0.89 18.00 0.11
C ARG A 228 2.29 17.43 0.02
N TRP A 229 2.51 16.53 -0.93
CA TRP A 229 3.80 15.93 -1.21
C TRP A 229 4.44 16.52 -2.46
N ALA A 230 5.76 16.74 -2.44
CA ALA A 230 6.48 17.32 -3.56
C ALA A 230 6.53 16.38 -4.79
N LEU A 231 6.17 16.92 -5.95
CA LEU A 231 6.29 16.24 -7.24
C LEU A 231 7.70 16.36 -7.82
N LYS A 232 8.03 15.45 -8.73
CA LYS A 232 9.19 15.57 -9.63
C LYS A 232 8.99 16.78 -10.56
N SER A 233 10.07 17.44 -10.92
CA SER A 233 10.05 18.57 -11.85
C SER A 233 9.54 18.16 -13.23
N GLY A 234 8.86 19.08 -13.93
CA GLY A 234 8.41 18.87 -15.32
C GLY A 234 6.97 18.34 -15.47
N LEU A 235 6.24 18.13 -14.38
CA LEU A 235 4.85 17.64 -14.39
C LEU A 235 3.79 18.74 -14.45
N GLY A 236 4.18 20.02 -14.53
CA GLY A 236 3.26 21.17 -14.55
C GLY A 236 2.63 21.53 -13.21
N TYR A 237 2.88 20.73 -12.18
CA TYR A 237 2.45 20.94 -10.79
C TYR A 237 3.63 20.79 -9.84
N LYS A 238 3.53 21.39 -8.65
CA LYS A 238 4.58 21.32 -7.62
C LYS A 238 4.28 20.27 -6.56
N TYR A 239 3.02 20.01 -6.27
CA TYR A 239 2.61 19.09 -5.22
C TYR A 239 1.45 18.18 -5.63
N THR A 240 1.36 17.04 -4.95
CA THR A 240 0.20 16.15 -5.00
C THR A 240 -0.42 15.94 -3.61
N LEU A 241 -1.68 15.54 -3.56
CA LEU A 241 -2.39 15.26 -2.31
C LEU A 241 -1.76 14.09 -1.55
N PHE A 242 -1.65 14.26 -0.23
CA PHE A 242 -1.18 13.24 0.71
C PHE A 242 -2.02 13.28 1.98
N TYR A 243 -2.41 12.11 2.46
CA TYR A 243 -3.08 11.92 3.75
C TYR A 243 -2.75 10.52 4.29
N GLU A 244 -2.42 10.42 5.57
CA GLU A 244 -2.51 9.15 6.29
C GLU A 244 -3.93 8.98 6.85
N GLY A 245 -4.31 7.75 7.20
CA GLY A 245 -5.61 7.51 7.80
C GLY A 245 -6.67 7.10 6.79
N THR A 246 -7.90 7.53 7.07
CA THR A 246 -9.10 7.02 6.39
C THR A 246 -9.48 7.84 5.16
N TYR A 247 -8.85 8.99 4.91
CA TYR A 247 -9.28 9.94 3.88
C TYR A 247 -9.43 9.30 2.49
N PHE A 248 -8.41 8.59 2.00
CA PHE A 248 -8.52 7.90 0.72
C PHE A 248 -9.45 6.70 0.80
N HIS A 249 -9.40 5.93 1.89
CA HIS A 249 -10.26 4.77 2.09
C HIS A 249 -11.74 5.12 1.97
N GLU A 250 -12.20 6.21 2.59
CA GLU A 250 -13.60 6.63 2.58
C GLU A 250 -14.12 7.04 1.19
N ASN A 251 -13.21 7.40 0.29
CA ASN A 251 -13.51 7.83 -1.06
C ASN A 251 -13.26 6.74 -2.11
N GLN A 252 -12.84 5.55 -1.67
CA GLN A 252 -12.66 4.37 -2.52
C GLN A 252 -13.96 3.57 -2.66
N ILE A 253 -14.05 2.85 -3.77
CA ILE A 253 -15.02 1.77 -3.95
C ILE A 253 -14.34 0.41 -3.93
N ALA A 254 -15.13 -0.64 -3.75
CA ALA A 254 -14.74 -2.04 -3.82
C ALA A 254 -15.57 -2.75 -4.90
N VAL A 255 -14.89 -3.37 -5.87
CA VAL A 255 -15.52 -4.08 -6.99
C VAL A 255 -15.25 -5.57 -6.90
N THR A 256 -16.31 -6.40 -6.91
CA THR A 256 -16.18 -7.86 -7.04
C THR A 256 -16.68 -8.27 -8.41
N TYR A 257 -15.91 -9.08 -9.14
CA TYR A 257 -16.22 -9.45 -10.52
C TYR A 257 -15.56 -10.76 -10.95
N LEU A 258 -16.14 -11.38 -11.99
CA LEU A 258 -15.60 -12.56 -12.66
C LEU A 258 -14.76 -12.15 -13.86
N HIS A 259 -13.68 -12.89 -14.16
CA HIS A 259 -12.86 -12.68 -15.35
C HIS A 259 -12.52 -14.01 -16.05
N SER A 260 -12.44 -13.97 -17.39
CA SER A 260 -12.13 -15.15 -18.22
C SER A 260 -10.64 -15.32 -18.50
N GLU A 261 -9.89 -14.20 -18.47
CA GLU A 261 -8.49 -14.16 -18.85
C GLU A 261 -7.59 -14.74 -17.75
N PRO A 262 -6.60 -15.58 -18.09
CA PRO A 262 -5.64 -16.08 -17.12
C PRO A 262 -4.58 -15.02 -16.78
N TRP A 263 -3.97 -15.16 -15.61
CA TRP A 263 -2.80 -14.36 -15.26
C TRP A 263 -1.57 -14.78 -16.06
N THR A 264 -0.91 -13.81 -16.69
CA THR A 264 0.33 -14.03 -17.47
C THR A 264 1.53 -13.29 -16.88
N GLY A 265 1.34 -12.57 -15.77
CA GLY A 265 2.41 -11.84 -15.08
C GLY A 265 3.23 -12.74 -14.17
N PHE A 266 4.15 -12.12 -13.43
CA PHE A 266 4.84 -12.77 -12.32
C PHE A 266 3.85 -13.29 -11.28
N LYS A 267 4.12 -14.50 -10.78
CA LYS A 267 3.50 -15.04 -9.58
C LYS A 267 4.52 -15.89 -8.82
N PRO A 268 4.59 -15.78 -7.48
CA PRO A 268 5.46 -16.63 -6.67
C PRO A 268 5.06 -18.10 -6.80
N ASP A 269 6.01 -19.03 -6.68
CA ASP A 269 5.72 -20.45 -6.51
C ASP A 269 5.81 -20.87 -5.03
N TYR A 270 5.41 -22.10 -4.72
CA TYR A 270 5.65 -22.66 -3.39
C TYR A 270 7.15 -22.91 -3.19
N GLU A 271 7.69 -22.45 -2.05
CA GLU A 271 9.13 -22.47 -1.76
C GLU A 271 9.46 -23.17 -0.43
N GLY A 272 8.51 -23.92 0.12
CA GLY A 272 8.70 -24.56 1.43
C GLY A 272 9.85 -25.57 1.48
N ASP A 273 10.27 -26.13 0.35
CA ASP A 273 11.45 -27.00 0.26
C ASP A 273 12.76 -26.24 0.50
N ASN A 274 12.75 -24.92 0.30
CA ASN A 274 13.89 -24.04 0.59
C ASN A 274 13.85 -23.50 2.03
N LEU A 275 12.72 -23.63 2.74
CA LEU A 275 12.52 -23.27 4.15
C LEU A 275 12.17 -24.51 5.01
N PRO A 276 13.02 -25.55 5.02
CA PRO A 276 12.64 -26.86 5.55
C PRO A 276 12.39 -26.87 7.06
N ASN A 277 13.02 -25.98 7.83
CA ASN A 277 12.92 -26.02 9.30
C ASN A 277 11.53 -25.57 9.77
N VAL A 278 11.07 -24.41 9.33
CA VAL A 278 9.74 -23.89 9.66
C VAL A 278 8.64 -24.77 9.08
N ILE A 279 8.79 -25.25 7.84
CA ILE A 279 7.78 -26.09 7.19
C ILE A 279 7.66 -27.45 7.90
N ASN A 280 8.78 -28.06 8.31
CA ASN A 280 8.73 -29.29 9.09
C ASN A 280 8.01 -29.07 10.43
N LYS A 281 8.28 -27.97 11.15
CA LYS A 281 7.57 -27.65 12.40
C LYS A 281 6.07 -27.46 12.18
N LEU A 282 5.68 -26.72 11.15
CA LEU A 282 4.29 -26.51 10.76
C LEU A 282 3.59 -27.84 10.47
N LYS A 283 4.21 -28.72 9.66
CA LYS A 283 3.64 -30.03 9.29
C LYS A 283 3.54 -30.99 10.50
N LYS A 284 4.48 -30.92 11.45
CA LYS A 284 4.48 -31.74 12.68
C LYS A 284 3.55 -31.24 13.79
N GLY A 285 2.97 -30.05 13.63
CA GLY A 285 2.12 -29.46 14.66
C GLY A 285 2.92 -28.90 15.85
N GLU A 286 4.16 -28.48 15.64
CA GLU A 286 5.00 -27.91 16.68
C GLU A 286 4.67 -26.43 16.94
N ASN A 287 5.31 -25.85 17.96
CA ASN A 287 5.28 -24.41 18.18
C ASN A 287 6.10 -23.71 17.08
N VAL A 288 5.51 -22.69 16.46
CA VAL A 288 6.17 -21.86 15.45
C VAL A 288 6.00 -20.39 15.83
N LYS A 289 7.12 -19.67 15.98
CA LYS A 289 7.12 -18.22 16.20
C LYS A 289 7.63 -17.49 14.97
N ILE A 290 6.77 -16.63 14.42
CA ILE A 290 7.06 -15.77 13.27
C ILE A 290 7.34 -14.35 13.76
N VAL A 291 8.46 -13.76 13.34
CA VAL A 291 8.75 -12.34 13.56
C VAL A 291 8.61 -11.58 12.25
N TYR A 292 7.72 -10.59 12.22
CA TYR A 292 7.53 -9.67 11.08
C TYR A 292 8.33 -8.40 11.34
N TYR A 293 9.39 -8.17 10.57
CA TYR A 293 10.34 -7.09 10.86
C TYR A 293 10.51 -6.16 9.67
N GLY A 294 10.31 -4.87 9.86
CA GLY A 294 10.34 -3.95 8.72
C GLY A 294 9.91 -2.54 9.07
N ASP A 295 9.50 -1.82 8.03
CA ASP A 295 9.03 -0.44 8.13
C ASP A 295 7.50 -0.32 8.34
N SER A 296 6.94 0.87 8.07
CA SER A 296 5.52 1.17 8.21
C SER A 296 4.62 0.24 7.39
N ILE A 297 5.07 -0.28 6.25
CA ILE A 297 4.27 -1.23 5.44
C ILE A 297 4.18 -2.57 6.17
N THR A 298 5.27 -3.02 6.79
CA THR A 298 5.28 -4.25 7.62
C THR A 298 4.47 -4.07 8.91
N LYS A 299 4.50 -2.86 9.49
CA LYS A 299 3.65 -2.50 10.64
C LYS A 299 2.15 -2.55 10.30
N GLY A 300 1.79 -2.35 9.03
CA GLY A 300 0.42 -2.43 8.52
C GLY A 300 -0.18 -1.09 8.13
N GLY A 301 0.66 -0.09 7.82
CA GLY A 301 0.25 1.27 7.45
C GLY A 301 -0.90 1.28 6.45
N ASN A 302 -1.97 1.96 6.85
CA ASN A 302 -3.22 2.16 6.11
C ASN A 302 -4.07 0.93 5.73
N ALA A 303 -3.86 -0.23 6.36
CA ALA A 303 -4.90 -1.24 6.40
C ALA A 303 -6.14 -0.71 7.15
N SER A 304 -7.34 -0.95 6.65
CA SER A 304 -8.58 -0.44 7.26
C SER A 304 -8.77 -0.84 8.73
N GLY A 305 -8.37 -2.07 9.09
CA GLY A 305 -8.40 -2.56 10.48
C GLY A 305 -7.46 -1.80 11.42
N MET A 306 -6.38 -1.19 10.91
CA MET A 306 -5.47 -0.37 11.73
C MET A 306 -6.15 0.90 12.26
N PHE A 307 -7.19 1.39 11.56
CA PHE A 307 -7.97 2.56 11.96
C PHE A 307 -9.37 2.21 12.47
N GLY A 308 -9.70 0.93 12.63
CA GLY A 308 -11.03 0.50 13.08
C GLY A 308 -12.16 0.91 12.13
N VAL A 309 -11.86 1.05 10.83
CA VAL A 309 -12.87 1.37 9.81
C VAL A 309 -13.25 0.13 9.03
N ALA A 310 -14.54 -0.02 8.72
CA ALA A 310 -15.04 -1.10 7.89
C ALA A 310 -14.27 -1.18 6.55
N PRO A 311 -13.92 -2.38 6.07
CA PRO A 311 -14.38 -3.69 6.54
C PRO A 311 -13.55 -4.26 7.71
N ASN A 312 -12.70 -3.45 8.36
CA ASN A 312 -11.79 -3.83 9.43
C ASN A 312 -10.82 -4.94 8.97
N MET A 313 -10.29 -4.80 7.75
CA MET A 313 -9.33 -5.75 7.23
C MET A 313 -8.06 -5.73 8.08
N PRO A 314 -7.61 -6.87 8.65
CA PRO A 314 -6.39 -6.95 9.43
C PRO A 314 -5.16 -6.53 8.63
N ILE A 315 -4.08 -6.19 9.33
CA ILE A 315 -2.79 -5.98 8.68
C ILE A 315 -2.32 -7.28 8.01
N TRP A 316 -1.50 -7.19 6.96
CA TRP A 316 -1.12 -8.38 6.19
C TRP A 316 -0.41 -9.45 7.03
N ALA A 317 0.38 -9.06 8.05
CA ALA A 317 1.05 -9.99 8.95
C ALA A 317 0.05 -10.86 9.76
N GLU A 318 -1.07 -10.26 10.17
CA GLU A 318 -2.16 -10.97 10.83
C GLU A 318 -2.88 -11.90 9.85
N MET A 319 -3.17 -11.42 8.64
CA MET A 319 -3.78 -12.26 7.60
C MET A 319 -2.91 -13.48 7.25
N VAL A 320 -1.60 -13.30 7.09
CA VAL A 320 -0.66 -14.41 6.85
C VAL A 320 -0.72 -15.40 8.02
N THR A 321 -0.58 -14.91 9.24
CA THR A 321 -0.56 -15.77 10.44
C THR A 321 -1.87 -16.55 10.60
N GLN A 322 -3.02 -15.90 10.42
CA GLN A 322 -4.32 -16.56 10.50
C GLN A 322 -4.51 -17.60 9.39
N ARG A 323 -4.08 -17.30 8.16
CA ARG A 323 -4.22 -18.22 7.03
C ARG A 323 -3.27 -19.42 7.16
N LEU A 324 -2.08 -19.23 7.73
CA LEU A 324 -1.18 -20.33 8.11
C LEU A 324 -1.79 -21.22 9.19
N LYS A 325 -2.47 -20.65 10.21
CA LYS A 325 -3.19 -21.45 11.22
C LYS A 325 -4.28 -22.31 10.59
N GLN A 326 -4.98 -21.81 9.56
CA GLN A 326 -5.96 -22.61 8.82
C GLN A 326 -5.31 -23.72 8.00
N ALA A 327 -4.14 -23.46 7.38
CA ALA A 327 -3.44 -24.43 6.55
C ALA A 327 -2.71 -25.51 7.36
N TYR A 328 -2.23 -25.15 8.56
CA TYR A 328 -1.49 -26.02 9.47
C TYR A 328 -2.17 -26.08 10.85
N PRO A 329 -3.39 -26.62 10.95
CA PRO A 329 -4.24 -26.50 12.15
C PRO A 329 -3.70 -27.21 13.39
N LYS A 330 -2.71 -28.12 13.22
CA LYS A 330 -2.05 -28.79 14.33
C LYS A 330 -0.93 -27.96 14.97
N ALA A 331 -0.39 -26.98 14.23
CA ALA A 331 0.72 -26.16 14.71
C ALA A 331 0.23 -25.02 15.59
N ASN A 332 0.97 -24.74 16.66
CA ASN A 332 0.73 -23.57 17.48
C ASN A 332 1.55 -22.39 16.94
N ILE A 333 0.91 -21.60 16.08
CA ILE A 333 1.55 -20.48 15.39
C ILE A 333 1.34 -19.18 16.18
N THR A 334 2.44 -18.51 16.51
CA THR A 334 2.43 -17.19 17.15
C THR A 334 3.19 -16.18 16.29
N MET A 335 2.80 -14.91 16.39
CA MET A 335 3.50 -13.82 15.70
C MET A 335 3.94 -12.74 16.68
N TYR A 336 5.03 -12.07 16.33
CA TYR A 336 5.46 -10.81 16.92
C TYR A 336 5.83 -9.83 15.81
N ASN A 337 5.24 -8.64 15.82
CA ASN A 337 5.49 -7.61 14.81
C ASN A 337 6.11 -6.36 15.44
N PRO A 338 7.45 -6.27 15.54
CA PRO A 338 8.15 -5.09 16.02
C PRO A 338 8.45 -4.06 14.93
N ALA A 339 7.78 -4.11 13.77
CA ALA A 339 7.98 -3.14 12.70
C ALA A 339 7.57 -1.72 13.12
N GLU A 340 8.27 -0.73 12.58
CA GLU A 340 8.14 0.65 13.03
C GLU A 340 8.04 1.63 11.85
N ASN A 341 7.37 2.76 12.10
CA ASN A 341 7.22 3.79 11.10
C ASN A 341 8.58 4.43 10.78
N ALA A 342 8.80 4.73 9.50
CA ALA A 342 9.98 5.48 9.01
C ALA A 342 11.35 4.85 9.28
N THR A 343 11.43 3.59 9.72
CA THR A 343 12.70 2.89 9.89
C THR A 343 13.22 2.37 8.56
N ASP A 344 14.53 2.50 8.34
CA ASP A 344 15.27 1.85 7.25
C ASP A 344 16.04 0.61 7.78
N SER A 345 16.71 -0.12 6.89
CA SER A 345 17.52 -1.30 7.26
C SER A 345 18.70 -0.98 8.18
N THR A 346 19.17 0.27 8.24
CA THR A 346 20.24 0.66 9.18
C THR A 346 19.71 0.70 10.60
N GLN A 347 18.52 1.26 10.80
CA GLN A 347 17.84 1.19 12.10
C GLN A 347 17.45 -0.25 12.44
N GLY A 348 16.97 -1.01 11.44
CA GLY A 348 16.71 -2.44 11.59
C GLY A 348 17.91 -3.24 12.09
N LEU A 349 19.11 -2.96 11.56
CA LEU A 349 20.32 -3.64 12.02
C LEU A 349 20.66 -3.33 13.49
N LYS A 350 20.47 -2.08 13.93
CA LYS A 350 20.73 -1.68 15.32
C LYS A 350 19.81 -2.36 16.31
N ASP A 351 18.53 -2.47 15.97
CA ASP A 351 17.52 -2.99 16.90
C ASP A 351 17.35 -4.53 16.82
N CYS A 352 17.97 -5.18 15.82
CA CYS A 352 17.82 -6.59 15.52
C CYS A 352 17.96 -7.52 16.74
N LYS A 353 18.97 -7.29 17.60
CA LYS A 353 19.17 -8.10 18.81
C LYS A 353 17.92 -8.14 19.70
N VAL A 354 17.36 -6.97 19.99
CA VAL A 354 16.24 -6.82 20.92
C VAL A 354 14.92 -7.21 20.26
N LYS A 355 14.68 -6.71 19.05
CA LYS A 355 13.41 -6.87 18.34
C LYS A 355 13.26 -8.23 17.66
N VAL A 356 14.37 -8.91 17.32
CA VAL A 356 14.32 -10.16 16.55
C VAL A 356 15.01 -11.30 17.28
N ALA A 357 16.33 -11.22 17.52
CA ALA A 357 17.07 -12.38 18.04
C ALA A 357 16.56 -12.84 19.42
N ASN A 358 16.32 -11.90 20.34
CA ASN A 358 15.77 -12.20 21.67
C ASN A 358 14.36 -12.82 21.63
N GLN A 359 13.66 -12.67 20.51
CA GLN A 359 12.34 -13.25 20.32
C GLN A 359 12.39 -14.73 19.99
N LYS A 360 13.57 -15.28 19.69
CA LYS A 360 13.78 -16.70 19.38
C LYS A 360 12.88 -17.20 18.22
N PRO A 361 12.95 -16.56 17.03
CA PRO A 361 12.05 -16.86 15.92
C PRO A 361 12.43 -18.15 15.17
N ASP A 362 11.41 -18.88 14.73
CA ASP A 362 11.57 -19.96 13.74
C ASP A 362 11.61 -19.41 12.32
N LEU A 363 10.86 -18.33 12.08
CA LEU A 363 10.80 -17.62 10.81
C LEU A 363 10.88 -16.12 11.04
N VAL A 364 11.74 -15.44 10.29
CA VAL A 364 11.76 -13.97 10.21
C VAL A 364 11.35 -13.53 8.82
N ILE A 365 10.32 -12.69 8.73
CA ILE A 365 9.84 -12.10 7.49
C ILE A 365 10.23 -10.62 7.49
N MET A 366 11.16 -10.23 6.61
CA MET A 366 11.79 -8.92 6.62
C MET A 366 11.30 -8.03 5.48
N GLY A 367 10.65 -6.90 5.78
CA GLY A 367 10.12 -5.95 4.81
C GLY A 367 10.69 -4.55 5.00
N TYR A 368 11.95 -4.36 4.60
CA TYR A 368 12.62 -3.06 4.47
C TYR A 368 12.86 -2.73 3.00
N GLY A 369 13.02 -1.45 2.67
CA GLY A 369 13.33 -1.01 1.31
C GLY A 369 12.61 0.27 0.92
N MET A 370 11.39 0.51 1.41
CA MET A 370 10.63 1.70 1.04
C MET A 370 11.34 2.96 1.51
N ASN A 371 11.73 3.02 2.80
CA ASN A 371 12.47 4.14 3.37
C ASN A 371 13.92 4.17 2.93
N ASP A 372 14.56 3.00 2.81
CA ASP A 372 15.94 2.87 2.35
C ASP A 372 16.16 3.55 1.00
N GLY A 373 15.24 3.29 0.05
CA GLY A 373 15.38 3.76 -1.32
C GLY A 373 15.28 5.27 -1.47
N THR A 374 14.86 5.97 -0.43
CA THR A 374 14.79 7.43 -0.37
C THR A 374 16.13 8.09 -0.06
N ASN A 375 17.12 7.32 0.39
CA ASN A 375 18.39 7.79 0.93
C ASN A 375 19.56 7.38 0.02
N SER A 376 20.25 8.37 -0.54
CA SER A 376 21.41 8.22 -1.43
C SER A 376 22.57 7.41 -0.83
N LYS A 377 22.63 7.28 0.50
CA LYS A 377 23.64 6.46 1.19
C LYS A 377 23.28 4.98 1.26
N LEU A 378 22.01 4.64 1.08
CA LEU A 378 21.52 3.26 1.09
C LEU A 378 21.41 2.75 -0.35
N THR A 379 22.53 2.72 -1.05
CA THR A 379 22.63 2.08 -2.37
C THR A 379 22.19 0.61 -2.29
N PRO A 380 21.84 -0.05 -3.40
CA PRO A 380 21.50 -1.47 -3.39
C PRO A 380 22.51 -2.36 -2.65
N ALA A 381 23.81 -2.10 -2.80
CA ALA A 381 24.86 -2.80 -2.07
C ALA A 381 24.83 -2.54 -0.55
N ALA A 382 24.63 -1.30 -0.13
CA ALA A 382 24.55 -0.95 1.30
C ALA A 382 23.30 -1.56 1.96
N TYR A 383 22.16 -1.49 1.27
CA TYR A 383 20.91 -2.14 1.69
C TYR A 383 21.09 -3.66 1.82
N GLN A 384 21.62 -4.33 0.79
CA GLN A 384 21.88 -5.76 0.80
C GLN A 384 22.79 -6.15 1.99
N SER A 385 23.85 -5.39 2.22
CA SER A 385 24.75 -5.61 3.35
C SER A 385 23.99 -5.55 4.68
N ASN A 386 23.12 -4.57 4.89
CA ASN A 386 22.33 -4.46 6.12
C ASN A 386 21.40 -5.66 6.30
N ILE A 387 20.65 -6.06 5.26
CA ILE A 387 19.74 -7.21 5.32
C ILE A 387 20.50 -8.51 5.64
N LYS A 388 21.64 -8.72 4.97
CA LYS A 388 22.54 -9.84 5.26
C LYS A 388 23.01 -9.83 6.71
N MET A 389 23.46 -8.67 7.22
CA MET A 389 23.93 -8.55 8.60
C MET A 389 22.83 -8.80 9.64
N ILE A 390 21.58 -8.39 9.38
CA ILE A 390 20.44 -8.71 10.25
C ILE A 390 20.26 -10.24 10.34
N ARG A 391 20.25 -10.93 9.19
CA ARG A 391 20.15 -12.40 9.12
C ARG A 391 21.28 -13.08 9.91
N GLU A 392 22.53 -12.70 9.64
CA GLU A 392 23.68 -13.29 10.31
C GLU A 392 23.68 -13.01 11.82
N MET A 393 23.22 -11.82 12.24
CA MET A 393 23.08 -11.50 13.66
C MET A 393 22.05 -12.40 14.36
N VAL A 394 20.89 -12.65 13.74
CA VAL A 394 19.89 -13.59 14.30
C VAL A 394 20.47 -15.00 14.40
N ARG A 395 21.15 -15.48 13.36
CA ARG A 395 21.78 -16.81 13.35
C ARG A 395 22.86 -16.95 14.41
N ALA A 396 23.67 -15.92 14.62
CA ALA A 396 24.76 -15.92 15.59
C ALA A 396 24.28 -15.80 17.04
N LEU A 397 23.26 -14.97 17.30
CA LEU A 397 22.78 -14.70 18.65
C LEU A 397 21.70 -15.69 19.13
N TYR A 398 21.00 -16.35 18.22
CA TYR A 398 19.91 -17.27 18.56
C TYR A 398 20.07 -18.66 17.93
N SER A 399 19.84 -18.81 16.62
CA SER A 399 19.81 -20.12 15.98
C SER A 399 20.15 -20.05 14.51
N LYS A 400 21.10 -20.89 14.08
CA LYS A 400 21.40 -21.11 12.67
C LYS A 400 20.22 -21.72 11.90
N GLN A 401 19.24 -22.31 12.59
CA GLN A 401 18.09 -22.99 11.98
C GLN A 401 16.95 -22.04 11.59
N THR A 402 16.97 -20.77 12.04
CA THR A 402 15.92 -19.80 11.69
C THR A 402 15.84 -19.62 10.18
N ASP A 403 14.64 -19.75 9.63
CA ASP A 403 14.32 -19.51 8.23
C ASP A 403 13.99 -18.02 7.99
N PHE A 404 14.21 -17.53 6.78
CA PHE A 404 14.01 -16.13 6.41
C PHE A 404 13.22 -15.97 5.12
N ILE A 405 12.29 -15.02 5.11
CA ILE A 405 11.65 -14.49 3.90
C ILE A 405 11.99 -13.01 3.80
N LEU A 406 12.57 -12.59 2.67
CA LEU A 406 12.91 -11.19 2.38
C LEU A 406 11.83 -10.62 1.46
N ILE A 407 11.08 -9.62 1.92
CA ILE A 407 10.07 -8.96 1.09
C ILE A 407 10.75 -7.82 0.30
N ALA A 408 10.78 -7.95 -1.02
CA ALA A 408 11.14 -6.85 -1.90
C ALA A 408 10.05 -5.77 -1.82
N THR A 409 10.39 -4.52 -1.48
CA THR A 409 9.40 -3.46 -1.21
C THR A 409 8.44 -3.20 -2.40
N THR A 410 7.25 -2.69 -2.12
CA THR A 410 6.43 -2.05 -3.16
C THR A 410 7.15 -0.81 -3.72
N LEU A 411 6.78 -0.42 -4.94
CA LEU A 411 7.19 0.85 -5.53
C LEU A 411 6.43 2.05 -4.93
N PRO A 412 7.07 3.21 -4.75
CA PRO A 412 6.40 4.45 -4.33
C PRO A 412 5.66 5.10 -5.50
N ASN A 413 4.95 6.20 -5.23
CA ASN A 413 4.31 6.99 -6.28
C ASN A 413 5.36 7.41 -7.32
N PRO A 414 5.20 7.08 -8.61
CA PRO A 414 6.20 7.38 -9.63
C PRO A 414 6.38 8.89 -9.88
N GLU A 415 5.43 9.72 -9.48
CA GLU A 415 5.41 11.16 -9.75
C GLU A 415 6.11 11.99 -8.66
N ILE A 416 6.36 11.42 -7.47
CA ILE A 416 6.84 12.18 -6.32
C ILE A 416 8.35 12.14 -6.16
N LYS A 417 8.89 13.15 -5.47
CA LYS A 417 10.22 13.08 -4.87
C LYS A 417 10.09 12.59 -3.42
N LEU A 418 10.38 11.31 -3.19
CA LEU A 418 10.27 10.72 -1.85
C LEU A 418 11.49 11.04 -0.97
N GLY A 419 12.68 11.18 -1.55
CA GLY A 419 13.90 11.56 -0.85
C GLY A 419 14.98 12.12 -1.78
N ASP A 420 16.25 11.91 -1.44
CA ASP A 420 17.38 12.28 -2.29
C ASP A 420 17.83 11.16 -3.24
N ALA A 421 17.22 9.96 -3.13
CA ALA A 421 17.37 8.83 -4.05
C ALA A 421 16.03 8.13 -4.35
N SER A 422 16.06 7.11 -5.22
CA SER A 422 14.90 6.29 -5.60
C SER A 422 15.30 4.84 -5.96
N TYR A 423 15.91 4.11 -5.02
CA TYR A 423 16.45 2.76 -5.27
C TYR A 423 15.44 1.61 -5.09
N GLN A 424 14.17 1.87 -4.79
CA GLN A 424 13.18 0.82 -4.42
C GLN A 424 13.05 -0.29 -5.47
N ALA A 425 13.12 0.06 -6.76
CA ALA A 425 13.04 -0.92 -7.85
C ALA A 425 14.31 -1.76 -8.03
N GLU A 426 15.44 -1.32 -7.47
CA GLU A 426 16.76 -1.96 -7.61
C GLU A 426 17.06 -2.92 -6.45
N TYR A 427 16.29 -2.85 -5.36
CA TYR A 427 16.53 -3.72 -4.20
C TYR A 427 16.13 -5.18 -4.42
N GLU A 428 15.17 -5.43 -5.31
CA GLU A 428 14.71 -6.78 -5.64
C GLU A 428 15.88 -7.69 -6.06
N SER A 429 16.74 -7.24 -6.98
CA SER A 429 17.84 -8.06 -7.52
C SER A 429 18.86 -8.43 -6.45
N VAL A 430 19.22 -7.47 -5.58
CA VAL A 430 20.21 -7.72 -4.52
C VAL A 430 19.65 -8.55 -3.37
N LEU A 431 18.32 -8.60 -3.17
CA LEU A 431 17.70 -9.56 -2.26
C LEU A 431 17.80 -10.99 -2.78
N TYR A 432 17.61 -11.19 -4.09
CA TYR A 432 17.74 -12.52 -4.68
C TYR A 432 19.16 -13.08 -4.58
N GLU A 433 20.19 -12.22 -4.57
CA GLU A 433 21.58 -12.63 -4.30
C GLU A 433 21.80 -13.15 -2.86
N LEU A 434 20.88 -12.88 -1.93
CA LEU A 434 20.92 -13.38 -0.56
C LEU A 434 20.21 -14.72 -0.37
N GLU A 435 19.56 -15.25 -1.41
CA GLU A 435 18.86 -16.52 -1.32
C GLU A 435 19.80 -17.66 -0.94
N GLN A 436 19.28 -18.56 -0.11
CA GLN A 436 20.01 -19.69 0.41
C GLN A 436 19.04 -20.83 0.67
N LYS A 437 19.29 -22.01 0.10
CA LYS A 437 18.51 -23.20 0.40
C LYS A 437 18.82 -23.66 1.83
N GLY A 438 17.78 -23.84 2.64
CA GLY A 438 17.93 -24.40 3.98
C GLY A 438 18.22 -25.89 3.97
N THR A 439 18.74 -26.39 5.08
CA THR A 439 18.93 -27.82 5.37
C THR A 439 18.12 -28.18 6.60
N LEU A 440 17.28 -29.22 6.50
CA LEU A 440 16.44 -29.67 7.61
C LEU A 440 17.30 -30.04 8.83
N GLY A 441 17.03 -29.41 9.98
CA GLY A 441 17.80 -29.55 11.22
C GLY A 441 19.16 -28.83 11.21
N GLY A 442 19.54 -28.25 10.07
CA GLY A 442 20.78 -27.51 9.85
C GLY A 442 20.52 -26.02 9.62
N GLU A 443 21.28 -25.40 8.74
CA GLU A 443 21.15 -23.97 8.46
C GLU A 443 19.78 -23.67 7.82
N GLY A 444 19.08 -22.66 8.33
CA GLY A 444 17.79 -22.22 7.80
C GLY A 444 17.94 -21.55 6.44
N GLY A 445 16.89 -21.62 5.63
CA GLY A 445 16.83 -21.03 4.31
C GLY A 445 16.57 -19.53 4.31
N THR A 446 16.76 -18.93 3.14
CA THR A 446 16.42 -17.54 2.84
C THR A 446 15.85 -17.49 1.43
N ILE A 447 14.63 -16.98 1.28
CA ILE A 447 13.95 -16.80 -0.01
C ILE A 447 13.37 -15.39 -0.13
N VAL A 448 13.00 -14.97 -1.34
CA VAL A 448 12.43 -13.63 -1.59
C VAL A 448 10.92 -13.69 -1.88
N ALA A 449 10.16 -12.91 -1.12
CA ALA A 449 8.78 -12.54 -1.43
C ALA A 449 8.77 -11.28 -2.29
N ASN A 450 8.65 -11.46 -3.61
CA ASN A 450 8.89 -10.39 -4.56
C ASN A 450 7.68 -9.48 -4.81
N MET A 451 7.49 -8.51 -3.91
CA MET A 451 6.42 -7.54 -4.02
C MET A 451 6.74 -6.36 -4.95
N THR A 452 8.01 -6.12 -5.26
CA THR A 452 8.41 -5.19 -6.34
C THR A 452 7.87 -5.66 -7.68
N LYS A 453 8.16 -6.90 -8.09
CA LYS A 453 7.66 -7.46 -9.34
C LYS A 453 6.15 -7.62 -9.36
N THR A 454 5.56 -8.07 -8.25
CA THR A 454 4.09 -8.16 -8.11
C THR A 454 3.45 -6.78 -8.35
N HIS A 455 3.95 -5.73 -7.71
CA HIS A 455 3.41 -4.38 -7.88
C HIS A 455 3.64 -3.85 -9.31
N GLN A 456 4.78 -4.15 -9.95
CA GLN A 456 5.02 -3.82 -11.36
C GLN A 456 3.99 -4.45 -12.29
N GLU A 457 3.62 -5.72 -12.08
CA GLU A 457 2.58 -6.38 -12.90
C GLU A 457 1.20 -5.73 -12.69
N LEU A 458 0.85 -5.38 -11.45
CA LEU A 458 -0.39 -4.66 -11.17
C LEU A 458 -0.41 -3.27 -11.85
N LEU A 459 0.70 -2.53 -11.81
CA LEU A 459 0.84 -1.20 -12.41
C LEU A 459 0.76 -1.19 -13.94
N LYS A 460 0.89 -2.34 -14.61
CA LYS A 460 0.62 -2.44 -16.06
C LYS A 460 -0.85 -2.28 -16.40
N LYS A 461 -1.75 -2.48 -15.42
CA LYS A 461 -3.20 -2.51 -15.61
C LYS A 461 -3.91 -1.46 -14.75
N LYS A 462 -3.49 -1.32 -13.50
CA LYS A 462 -4.06 -0.40 -12.51
C LYS A 462 -3.21 0.85 -12.34
N ARG A 463 -3.85 1.92 -11.87
CA ARG A 463 -3.13 3.15 -11.47
C ARG A 463 -2.63 3.00 -10.04
N PHE A 464 -1.50 3.64 -9.74
CA PHE A 464 -0.96 3.71 -8.38
C PHE A 464 -1.99 4.23 -7.37
N PHE A 465 -2.77 5.23 -7.77
CA PHE A 465 -3.81 5.86 -6.96
C PHE A 465 -4.95 4.90 -6.57
N ASP A 466 -5.19 3.83 -7.34
CA ASP A 466 -6.23 2.82 -7.04
C ASP A 466 -5.78 1.78 -6.00
N MET A 467 -4.48 1.74 -5.71
CA MET A 467 -3.84 0.69 -4.90
C MET A 467 -3.16 1.23 -3.65
N THR A 468 -3.24 2.54 -3.41
CA THR A 468 -2.61 3.20 -2.26
C THR A 468 -3.61 4.00 -1.46
N ALA A 469 -3.30 4.17 -0.19
CA ALA A 469 -4.17 4.83 0.79
C ALA A 469 -3.62 6.18 1.26
N ASN A 470 -2.45 6.60 0.77
CA ASN A 470 -1.89 7.92 1.05
C ASN A 470 -1.37 8.65 -0.20
N ASN A 471 -1.47 8.03 -1.38
CA ASN A 471 -0.92 8.54 -2.64
C ASN A 471 0.62 8.76 -2.64
N VAL A 472 1.34 8.16 -1.69
CA VAL A 472 2.81 8.26 -1.57
C VAL A 472 3.47 6.88 -1.64
N ASN A 473 3.09 5.96 -0.75
CA ASN A 473 3.75 4.67 -0.60
C ASN A 473 2.93 3.62 0.17
N HIS A 474 2.02 4.03 1.04
CA HIS A 474 1.26 3.08 1.85
C HIS A 474 0.15 2.43 1.03
N PRO A 475 0.10 1.10 1.01
CA PRO A 475 -0.94 0.36 0.29
C PRO A 475 -2.33 0.63 0.90
N ASN A 476 -3.37 0.57 0.07
CA ASN A 476 -4.74 0.38 0.57
C ASN A 476 -5.02 -1.11 0.78
N ASP A 477 -6.23 -1.45 1.23
CA ASP A 477 -6.63 -2.83 1.50
C ASP A 477 -6.34 -3.78 0.33
N PHE A 478 -6.53 -3.33 -0.92
CA PHE A 478 -6.24 -4.14 -2.10
C PHE A 478 -4.76 -4.49 -2.24
N LEU A 479 -3.83 -3.54 -2.06
CA LEU A 479 -2.40 -3.82 -2.19
C LEU A 479 -1.81 -4.48 -0.92
N VAL A 480 -2.39 -4.23 0.27
CA VAL A 480 -2.04 -4.95 1.51
C VAL A 480 -2.29 -6.45 1.34
N ARG A 481 -3.39 -6.84 0.68
CA ARG A 481 -3.68 -8.26 0.39
C ARG A 481 -2.63 -8.91 -0.49
N ALA A 482 -2.07 -8.19 -1.47
CA ALA A 482 -1.01 -8.72 -2.32
C ALA A 482 0.25 -9.10 -1.51
N GLN A 483 0.59 -8.35 -0.45
CA GLN A 483 1.66 -8.73 0.49
C GLN A 483 1.39 -10.10 1.12
N ALA A 484 0.18 -10.29 1.65
CA ALA A 484 -0.22 -11.56 2.26
C ALA A 484 -0.23 -12.70 1.24
N GLN A 485 -0.81 -12.47 0.05
CA GLN A 485 -0.87 -13.46 -1.04
C GLN A 485 0.51 -13.92 -1.49
N ASN A 486 1.47 -12.99 -1.56
CA ASN A 486 2.84 -13.26 -1.97
C ASN A 486 3.51 -14.20 -0.96
N VAL A 487 3.49 -13.84 0.33
CA VAL A 487 4.06 -14.66 1.42
C VAL A 487 3.36 -16.02 1.56
N LEU A 488 2.03 -16.05 1.48
CA LEU A 488 1.27 -17.30 1.62
C LEU A 488 1.52 -18.28 0.47
N SER A 489 1.76 -17.77 -0.74
CA SER A 489 2.11 -18.62 -1.88
C SER A 489 3.43 -19.36 -1.67
N LEU A 490 4.39 -18.77 -0.95
CA LEU A 490 5.67 -19.41 -0.63
C LEU A 490 5.54 -20.52 0.42
N LEU A 491 4.56 -20.40 1.32
CA LEU A 491 4.47 -21.19 2.56
C LEU A 491 3.36 -22.24 2.59
N ILE A 492 2.35 -22.14 1.74
CA ILE A 492 1.22 -23.09 1.70
C ILE A 492 1.30 -23.92 0.41
N GLU A 493 1.42 -25.24 0.59
CA GLU A 493 1.40 -26.19 -0.51
C GLU A 493 0.01 -26.21 -1.18
N ASN A 494 -0.04 -26.20 -2.51
CA ASN A 494 -1.29 -26.11 -3.30
C ASN A 494 -2.17 -24.89 -2.91
N TYR A 495 -1.53 -23.76 -2.58
CA TYR A 495 -2.26 -22.52 -2.32
C TYR A 495 -2.95 -21.95 -3.56
N GLN A 496 -2.32 -22.20 -4.71
CA GLN A 496 -2.78 -21.83 -6.05
C GLN A 496 -3.64 -22.96 -6.62
#